data_AF-Q01PB0-F1
#
_entry.id   AF-Q01PB0-F1
#
_cell.length_a   1.000
_cell.length_b   1.000
_cell.length_c   1.000
_cell.angle_alpha   90.00
_cell.angle_beta   90.00
_cell.angle_gamma   90.00
#
_symmetry.space_group_name_H-M   'P 1'
#
loop_
_entity.id
_entity.type
_entity.pdbx_description
1 polymer ?
#
loop_
_entity_poly.entity_id
_entity_poly.type
_entity_poly.pdbx_seq_one_letter_code
_entity_poly.pdbx_strand_id
1 'polypeptide(L)'
;MIAHDGAPVGWRQRIPLATIDKVVAARLGHTRVSGSAHPAVFNRQIAMYLAKHVGGWSTTQIGRFYNGRDRSTVCYAVKKIEMLRNAQPDVDELLVGLHGEIVSEVEGNRTESHPTANHPAGQASDMLVTDRFLDLVIDRLLARLHRASTKGRHDKPSTGSSSGSPGLA
;
A
#
# COMPACT_ATOMS: atom_id res chain seq x y z
N MET A 1 17.21 -31.55 -19.33
CA MET A 1 16.56 -31.24 -18.04
C MET A 1 16.26 -29.76 -18.03
N ILE A 2 14.99 -29.40 -18.16
CA ILE A 2 14.53 -28.03 -18.37
C ILE A 2 14.61 -27.27 -17.05
N ALA A 3 15.27 -26.11 -17.07
CA ALA A 3 15.33 -25.18 -15.96
C ALA A 3 13.93 -24.65 -15.66
N HIS A 4 13.45 -24.82 -14.43
CA HIS A 4 12.31 -24.06 -13.93
C HIS A 4 12.80 -22.65 -13.57
N ASP A 5 12.67 -21.76 -14.55
CA ASP A 5 12.74 -20.31 -14.40
C ASP A 5 11.56 -19.85 -13.51
N GLY A 6 11.81 -19.80 -12.20
CA GLY A 6 10.88 -19.25 -11.22
C GLY A 6 11.01 -17.74 -11.18
N ALA A 7 10.36 -17.04 -12.11
CA ALA A 7 10.22 -15.59 -12.06
C ALA A 7 9.76 -15.14 -10.66
N PRO A 8 10.34 -14.06 -10.09
CA PRO A 8 9.91 -13.55 -8.79
C PRO A 8 8.44 -13.16 -8.88
N VAL A 9 7.64 -13.75 -7.98
CA VAL A 9 6.19 -13.56 -7.89
C VAL A 9 5.90 -12.06 -7.80
N GLY A 10 5.52 -11.47 -8.94
CA GLY A 10 5.17 -10.07 -9.04
C GLY A 10 4.08 -9.73 -8.03
N TRP A 11 4.18 -8.53 -7.48
CA TRP A 11 3.36 -7.89 -6.46
C TRP A 11 1.85 -7.95 -6.74
N ARG A 12 1.22 -9.13 -6.68
CA ARG A 12 -0.23 -9.26 -6.55
C ARG A 12 -0.59 -8.63 -5.21
N GLN A 13 -1.06 -7.39 -5.26
CA GLN A 13 -1.54 -6.65 -4.10
C GLN A 13 -2.52 -7.54 -3.35
N ARG A 14 -2.12 -7.98 -2.15
CA ARG A 14 -2.94 -8.86 -1.31
C ARG A 14 -4.21 -8.11 -0.94
N ILE A 15 -5.32 -8.84 -0.85
CA ILE A 15 -6.60 -8.25 -0.47
C ILE A 15 -6.48 -7.71 0.97
N PRO A 16 -6.73 -6.41 1.21
CA PRO A 16 -6.59 -5.83 2.54
C PRO A 16 -7.55 -6.48 3.55
N LEU A 17 -7.09 -6.66 4.79
CA LEU A 17 -7.93 -7.17 5.89
C LEU A 17 -9.18 -6.32 6.10
N ALA A 18 -9.07 -5.00 5.92
CA ALA A 18 -10.20 -4.08 6.03
C ALA A 18 -11.29 -4.33 4.98
N THR A 19 -10.90 -4.69 3.75
CA THR A 19 -11.85 -5.00 2.67
C THR A 19 -12.63 -6.28 2.99
N ILE A 20 -11.91 -7.32 3.43
CA ILE A 20 -12.54 -8.59 3.87
C ILE A 20 -13.50 -8.34 5.03
N ASP A 21 -13.06 -7.58 6.05
CA ASP A 21 -13.87 -7.25 7.22
C ASP A 21 -15.13 -6.47 6.84
N LYS A 22 -15.00 -5.46 5.95
CA LYS A 22 -16.12 -4.67 5.43
C LYS A 22 -17.17 -5.55 4.75
N VAL A 23 -16.75 -6.42 3.82
CA VAL A 23 -17.68 -7.28 3.07
C VAL A 23 -18.40 -8.25 4.01
N VAL A 24 -17.66 -8.92 4.92
CA VAL A 24 -18.26 -9.85 5.88
C VAL A 24 -19.22 -9.13 6.84
N ALA A 25 -18.84 -7.94 7.32
CA ALA A 25 -19.67 -7.15 8.22
C ALA A 25 -20.96 -6.64 7.53
N ALA A 26 -20.90 -6.31 6.24
CA ALA A 26 -22.08 -5.92 5.47
C ALA A 26 -23.10 -7.06 5.34
N ARG A 27 -22.64 -8.31 5.19
CA ARG A 27 -23.51 -9.47 5.00
C ARG A 27 -24.04 -10.07 6.31
N LEU A 28 -23.19 -10.20 7.32
CA LEU A 28 -23.49 -10.95 8.55
C LEU A 28 -23.69 -10.04 9.77
N GLY A 29 -23.29 -8.77 9.68
CA GLY A 29 -23.22 -7.83 10.79
C GLY A 29 -21.84 -7.77 11.46
N HIS A 30 -21.70 -6.87 12.43
CA HIS A 30 -20.43 -6.49 13.05
C HIS A 30 -19.53 -7.66 13.51
N THR A 31 -18.27 -7.64 13.06
CA THR A 31 -17.22 -8.63 13.35
C THR A 31 -16.31 -8.22 14.52
N ARG A 32 -16.19 -6.91 14.79
CA ARG A 32 -15.26 -6.30 15.75
C ARG A 32 -15.95 -5.81 17.04
N VAL A 33 -16.91 -6.55 17.57
CA VAL A 33 -17.60 -6.22 18.83
C VAL A 33 -16.82 -6.75 20.05
N SER A 34 -16.80 -6.00 21.15
CA SER A 34 -16.34 -6.47 22.46
C SER A 34 -17.38 -7.43 23.06
N GLY A 35 -16.98 -8.68 23.32
CA GLY A 35 -17.84 -9.71 23.92
C GLY A 35 -18.02 -10.99 23.08
N SER A 36 -18.73 -11.95 23.68
CA SER A 36 -18.94 -13.31 23.15
C SER A 36 -20.36 -13.57 22.63
N ALA A 37 -21.15 -12.51 22.41
CA ALA A 37 -22.53 -12.64 21.92
C ALA A 37 -22.58 -13.43 20.59
N HIS A 38 -23.55 -14.34 20.50
CA HIS A 38 -23.49 -15.46 19.57
C HIS A 38 -23.66 -15.15 18.05
N PRO A 39 -24.03 -13.94 17.58
CA PRO A 39 -23.78 -13.62 16.17
C PRO A 39 -22.34 -13.13 15.94
N ALA A 40 -21.85 -12.23 16.80
CA ALA A 40 -20.59 -11.51 16.59
C ALA A 40 -19.36 -12.44 16.63
N VAL A 41 -19.41 -13.53 17.40
CA VAL A 41 -18.32 -14.52 17.43
C VAL A 41 -18.22 -15.27 16.11
N PHE A 42 -19.34 -15.73 15.58
CA PHE A 42 -19.38 -16.48 14.33
C PHE A 42 -18.94 -15.63 13.15
N ASN A 43 -19.46 -14.40 13.03
CA ASN A 43 -19.10 -13.46 11.96
C ASN A 43 -17.59 -13.23 11.90
N ARG A 44 -16.96 -13.04 13.05
CA ARG A 44 -15.50 -12.87 13.14
C ARG A 44 -14.74 -14.14 12.78
N GLN A 45 -15.26 -15.32 13.13
CA GLN A 45 -14.63 -16.61 12.75
C GLN A 45 -14.64 -16.77 11.22
N ILE A 46 -15.76 -16.43 10.57
CA ILE A 46 -15.86 -16.38 9.10
C ILE A 46 -14.86 -15.38 8.51
N ALA A 47 -14.79 -14.17 9.06
CA ALA A 47 -13.87 -13.14 8.59
C ALA A 47 -12.38 -13.54 8.74
N MET A 48 -12.02 -14.23 9.83
CA MET A 48 -10.67 -14.79 10.03
C MET A 48 -10.35 -15.90 9.04
N TYR A 49 -11.31 -16.78 8.75
CA TYR A 49 -11.16 -17.85 7.75
C TYR A 49 -10.90 -17.26 6.36
N LEU A 50 -11.70 -16.29 5.93
CA LEU A 50 -11.54 -15.63 4.63
C LEU A 50 -10.23 -14.82 4.57
N ALA A 51 -9.83 -14.15 5.64
CA ALA A 51 -8.54 -13.47 5.71
C ALA A 51 -7.35 -14.40 5.51
N LYS A 52 -7.46 -15.66 5.99
CA LYS A 52 -6.43 -16.68 5.82
C LYS A 52 -6.39 -17.23 4.40
N HIS A 53 -7.55 -17.61 3.84
CA HIS A 53 -7.62 -18.36 2.57
C HIS A 53 -7.70 -17.46 1.34
N VAL A 54 -8.40 -16.33 1.45
CA VAL A 54 -8.58 -15.37 0.34
C VAL A 54 -7.48 -14.31 0.37
N GLY A 55 -7.21 -13.74 1.56
CA GLY A 55 -6.21 -12.68 1.71
C GLY A 55 -4.77 -13.18 1.88
N GLY A 56 -4.56 -14.46 2.22
CA GLY A 56 -3.22 -15.03 2.45
C GLY A 56 -2.50 -14.48 3.68
N TRP A 57 -3.23 -13.92 4.65
CA TRP A 57 -2.65 -13.30 5.84
C TRP A 57 -2.17 -14.33 6.86
N SER A 58 -1.14 -13.99 7.63
CA SER A 58 -0.69 -14.83 8.75
C SER A 58 -1.66 -14.77 9.93
N THR A 59 -1.73 -15.84 10.72
CA THR A 59 -2.60 -15.89 11.93
C THR A 59 -2.29 -14.78 12.92
N THR A 60 -1.02 -14.36 13.02
CA THR A 60 -0.59 -13.27 13.90
C THR A 60 -1.10 -11.92 13.39
N GLN A 61 -0.99 -11.64 12.09
CA GLN A 61 -1.51 -10.39 11.50
C GLN A 61 -3.03 -10.32 11.60
N ILE A 62 -3.71 -11.44 11.33
CA ILE A 62 -5.16 -11.56 11.47
C ILE A 62 -5.57 -11.28 12.93
N GLY A 63 -4.89 -11.90 13.91
CA GLY A 63 -5.20 -11.72 15.33
C GLY A 63 -5.06 -10.27 15.79
N ARG A 64 -3.95 -9.62 15.40
CA ARG A 64 -3.73 -8.18 15.65
C ARG A 64 -4.86 -7.32 15.11
N PHE A 65 -5.31 -7.59 13.87
CA PHE A 65 -6.43 -6.87 13.27
C PHE A 65 -7.75 -7.08 14.03
N TYR A 66 -8.07 -8.31 14.44
CA TYR A 66 -9.31 -8.59 15.16
C TYR A 66 -9.19 -8.37 16.67
N ASN A 67 -8.95 -7.12 17.07
CA ASN A 67 -8.88 -6.66 18.47
C ASN A 67 -7.76 -7.33 19.29
N GLY A 68 -6.57 -7.51 18.70
CA GLY A 68 -5.40 -8.03 19.41
C GLY A 68 -5.51 -9.49 19.86
N ARG A 69 -6.34 -10.31 19.18
CA ARG A 69 -6.51 -11.73 19.53
C ARG A 69 -5.25 -12.53 19.31
N ASP A 70 -5.06 -13.55 20.15
CA ASP A 70 -3.93 -14.44 20.04
C ASP A 70 -3.96 -15.28 18.75
N ARG A 71 -2.78 -15.61 18.22
CA ARG A 71 -2.65 -16.44 17.02
C ARG A 71 -3.31 -17.81 17.15
N SER A 72 -3.35 -18.39 18.35
CA SER A 72 -4.03 -19.66 18.63
C SER A 72 -5.55 -19.52 18.51
N THR A 73 -6.11 -18.37 18.89
CA THR A 73 -7.54 -18.06 18.70
C THR A 73 -7.88 -18.03 17.21
N VAL A 74 -7.03 -17.44 16.39
CA VAL A 74 -7.21 -17.44 14.93
C VAL A 74 -7.10 -18.85 14.35
N CYS A 75 -6.10 -19.62 14.79
CA CYS A 75 -5.95 -21.02 14.38
C CYS A 75 -7.20 -21.85 14.72
N TYR A 76 -7.72 -21.69 15.93
CA TYR A 76 -8.97 -22.32 16.36
C TYR A 76 -10.16 -21.90 15.50
N ALA A 77 -10.31 -20.60 15.22
CA ALA A 77 -11.37 -20.08 14.38
C ALA A 77 -11.34 -20.66 12.96
N VAL A 78 -10.16 -20.68 12.32
CA VAL A 78 -9.97 -21.24 10.98
C VAL A 78 -10.37 -22.71 10.95
N LYS A 79 -9.83 -23.53 11.87
CA LYS A 79 -10.17 -24.96 11.96
C LYS A 79 -11.65 -25.20 12.20
N LYS A 80 -12.27 -24.40 13.08
CA LYS A 80 -13.70 -24.51 13.36
C LYS A 80 -14.55 -24.24 12.12
N ILE A 81 -14.22 -23.20 11.34
CA ILE A 81 -14.93 -22.91 10.09
C ILE A 81 -14.67 -23.98 9.02
N GLU A 82 -13.46 -24.55 8.94
CA GLU A 82 -13.17 -25.69 8.06
C GLU A 82 -14.04 -26.91 8.39
N MET A 83 -14.20 -27.24 9.67
CA MET A 83 -15.09 -28.32 10.10
C MET A 83 -16.55 -28.01 9.77
N LEU A 84 -17.01 -26.79 10.01
CA LEU A 84 -18.39 -26.38 9.70
C LEU A 84 -18.68 -26.39 8.21
N ARG A 85 -17.74 -25.93 7.38
CA ARG A 85 -17.82 -25.98 5.92
C ARG A 85 -18.05 -27.41 5.41
N ASN A 86 -17.36 -28.39 6.00
CA ASN A 86 -17.51 -29.79 5.61
C ASN A 86 -18.79 -30.43 6.14
N ALA A 87 -19.32 -29.95 7.28
CA ALA A 87 -20.47 -30.54 7.95
C ALA A 87 -21.81 -29.91 7.54
N GLN A 88 -21.82 -28.65 7.10
CA GLN A 88 -23.03 -27.88 6.83
C GLN A 88 -22.94 -27.22 5.44
N PRO A 89 -23.80 -27.61 4.48
CA PRO A 89 -23.75 -27.06 3.13
C PRO A 89 -24.04 -25.55 3.10
N ASP A 90 -24.93 -25.06 3.97
CA ASP A 90 -25.25 -23.64 4.10
C ASP A 90 -24.01 -22.78 4.44
N VAL A 91 -23.06 -23.34 5.21
CA VAL A 91 -21.82 -22.65 5.56
C VAL A 91 -20.87 -22.62 4.36
N ASP A 92 -20.78 -23.69 3.57
CA ASP A 92 -20.00 -23.69 2.34
C ASP A 92 -20.55 -22.67 1.32
N GLU A 93 -21.87 -22.67 1.10
CA GLU A 93 -22.53 -21.71 0.21
C GLU A 93 -22.29 -20.27 0.65
N LEU A 94 -22.39 -19.99 1.96
CA LEU A 94 -22.08 -18.68 2.53
C LEU A 94 -20.63 -18.27 2.26
N LEU A 95 -19.67 -19.17 2.45
CA LEU A 95 -18.25 -18.89 2.23
C LEU A 95 -17.94 -18.64 0.75
N VAL A 96 -18.56 -19.40 -0.15
CA VAL A 96 -18.43 -19.21 -1.60
C VAL A 96 -19.01 -17.85 -2.01
N GLY A 97 -20.19 -17.49 -1.52
CA GLY A 97 -20.82 -16.20 -1.77
C GLY A 97 -19.94 -15.02 -1.30
N LEU A 98 -19.50 -15.05 -0.05
CA LEU A 98 -18.61 -14.02 0.52
C LEU A 98 -17.27 -13.94 -0.22
N HIS A 99 -16.71 -15.06 -0.66
CA HIS A 99 -15.49 -15.05 -1.46
C HIS A 99 -15.69 -14.32 -2.80
N GLY A 100 -16.80 -14.60 -3.49
CA GLY A 100 -17.18 -13.89 -4.72
C GLY A 100 -17.33 -12.39 -4.49
N GLU A 101 -18.08 -11.99 -3.46
CA GLU A 101 -18.27 -10.59 -3.09
C GLU A 101 -16.94 -9.87 -2.80
N ILE A 102 -16.01 -10.52 -2.07
CA ILE A 102 -14.69 -9.95 -1.77
C ILE A 102 -13.88 -9.72 -3.05
N VAL A 103 -13.89 -10.69 -3.98
CA VAL A 103 -13.17 -10.56 -5.25
C VAL A 103 -13.78 -9.44 -6.11
N SER A 104 -15.10 -9.39 -6.21
CA SER A 104 -15.82 -8.34 -6.95
C SER A 104 -15.59 -6.95 -6.37
N GLU A 105 -15.57 -6.79 -5.04
CA GLU A 105 -15.26 -5.50 -4.39
C GLU A 105 -13.84 -5.01 -4.75
N VAL A 106 -12.87 -5.93 -4.82
CA VAL A 106 -11.48 -5.58 -5.18
C VAL A 106 -11.35 -5.22 -6.66
N GLU A 107 -12.12 -5.87 -7.53
CA GLU A 107 -12.16 -5.57 -8.96
C GLU A 107 -12.87 -4.25 -9.25
N GLY A 108 -14.05 -4.00 -8.63
CA GLY A 108 -14.79 -2.75 -8.79
C GLY A 108 -13.97 -1.53 -8.37
N ASN A 109 -13.22 -1.63 -7.26
CA ASN A 109 -12.36 -0.56 -6.80
C ASN A 109 -11.13 -0.30 -7.70
N ARG A 110 -10.74 -1.28 -8.54
CA ARG A 110 -9.69 -1.10 -9.58
C ARG A 110 -10.25 -0.43 -10.83
N THR A 111 -11.49 -0.74 -11.20
CA THR A 111 -12.12 -0.20 -12.42
C THR A 111 -12.51 1.28 -12.25
N GLU A 112 -12.88 1.71 -11.05
CA GLU A 112 -13.13 3.13 -10.75
C GLU A 112 -11.85 3.96 -10.62
N SER A 113 -10.69 3.32 -10.48
CA SER A 113 -9.39 3.96 -10.59
C SER A 113 -8.90 4.10 -12.04
N HIS A 114 -9.79 4.48 -12.96
CA HIS A 114 -9.40 5.06 -14.24
C HIS A 114 -9.35 6.59 -14.12
N PRO A 115 -8.17 7.24 -14.18
CA PRO A 115 -8.10 8.69 -14.26
C PRO A 115 -8.57 9.12 -15.65
N THR A 116 -9.74 9.74 -15.73
CA THR A 116 -10.03 10.64 -16.85
C THR A 116 -9.02 11.79 -16.78
N ALA A 117 -8.43 12.11 -17.94
CA ALA A 117 -7.20 12.86 -18.09
C ALA A 117 -7.24 14.27 -17.46
N ASN A 118 -6.36 14.49 -16.48
CA ASN A 118 -5.51 15.68 -16.33
C ASN A 118 -4.79 15.56 -14.98
N HIS A 119 -3.47 15.34 -15.01
CA HIS A 119 -2.46 16.24 -14.46
C HIS A 119 -1.07 15.62 -14.70
N PRO A 120 -0.10 16.38 -15.25
CA PRO A 120 1.25 15.92 -15.48
C PRO A 120 1.96 15.74 -14.14
N ALA A 121 2.86 14.76 -14.08
CA ALA A 121 4.00 14.69 -13.17
C ALA A 121 3.79 15.33 -11.77
N GLY A 122 3.44 14.53 -10.76
CA GLY A 122 3.33 15.09 -9.40
C GLY A 122 3.01 14.11 -8.28
N GLN A 123 4.05 13.41 -7.80
CA GLN A 123 4.31 13.06 -6.39
C GLN A 123 3.20 12.30 -5.61
N ALA A 124 3.33 10.99 -5.41
CA ALA A 124 4.23 10.29 -4.47
C ALA A 124 3.72 10.29 -3.02
N SER A 125 3.41 9.09 -2.51
CA SER A 125 3.71 8.64 -1.15
C SER A 125 3.45 7.14 -1.05
N ASP A 126 4.37 6.31 -1.57
CA ASP A 126 4.93 5.21 -0.77
C ASP A 126 6.21 4.66 -1.45
N MET A 127 7.06 4.11 -0.61
CA MET A 127 8.50 3.91 -0.75
C MET A 127 8.91 2.82 -1.77
N LEU A 128 8.68 3.06 -3.06
CA LEU A 128 9.50 2.50 -4.13
C LEU A 128 10.04 3.70 -4.92
N VAL A 129 11.35 3.89 -4.87
CA VAL A 129 12.03 4.87 -5.72
C VAL A 129 11.76 4.48 -7.17
N THR A 130 10.75 5.10 -7.78
CA THR A 130 10.44 4.89 -9.19
C THR A 130 11.53 5.51 -10.03
N ASP A 131 11.86 4.90 -11.16
CA ASP A 131 12.83 5.37 -12.16
C ASP A 131 12.69 6.90 -12.46
N ARG A 132 11.45 7.37 -12.52
CA ARG A 132 11.09 8.79 -12.72
C ARG A 132 11.55 9.75 -11.62
N PHE A 133 11.67 9.30 -10.37
CA PHE A 133 12.17 10.12 -9.26
C PHE A 133 13.68 10.25 -9.33
N LEU A 134 14.39 9.18 -9.71
CA LEU A 134 15.83 9.21 -9.91
C LEU A 134 16.20 10.13 -11.07
N ASP A 135 15.49 10.08 -12.20
CA ASP A 135 15.69 10.99 -13.33
C ASP A 135 15.60 12.46 -12.90
N LEU A 136 14.58 12.81 -12.11
CA LEU A 136 14.36 14.17 -11.61
C LEU A 136 15.46 14.65 -10.66
N VAL A 137 15.97 13.76 -9.81
CA VAL A 137 17.08 14.05 -8.89
C VAL A 137 18.39 14.21 -9.67
N ILE A 138 18.62 13.36 -10.68
CA ILE A 138 19.78 13.42 -11.57
C ILE A 138 19.80 14.73 -12.36
N ASP A 139 18.70 15.10 -13.00
CA ASP A 139 18.60 16.35 -13.77
C ASP A 139 18.86 17.59 -12.89
N ARG A 140 18.38 17.58 -11.65
CA ARG A 140 18.58 18.68 -10.72
C ARG A 140 20.02 18.73 -10.17
N LEU A 141 20.67 17.59 -9.98
CA LEU A 141 22.09 17.52 -9.63
C LEU A 141 22.98 17.98 -10.80
N LEU A 142 22.69 17.53 -12.01
CA LEU A 142 23.40 17.94 -13.23
C LEU A 142 23.24 19.45 -13.50
N ALA A 143 22.04 20.00 -13.32
CA ALA A 143 21.80 21.44 -13.47
C ALA A 143 22.54 22.30 -12.42
N ARG A 144 22.84 21.74 -11.23
CA ARG A 144 23.65 22.40 -10.19
C ARG A 144 25.14 22.26 -10.46
N LEU A 145 25.59 21.12 -10.97
CA LEU A 145 26.97 20.90 -11.38
C LEU A 145 27.34 21.79 -12.57
N HIS A 146 26.46 21.95 -13.56
CA HIS A 146 26.68 22.91 -14.65
C HIS A 146 26.70 24.36 -14.18
N ARG A 147 25.85 24.76 -13.23
CA ARG A 147 25.89 26.12 -12.62
C ARG A 147 27.13 26.35 -11.75
N ALA A 148 27.66 25.31 -11.14
CA ALA A 148 28.92 25.38 -10.40
C ALA A 148 30.13 25.45 -11.34
N SER A 149 30.01 24.95 -12.57
CA SER A 149 31.07 25.00 -13.58
C SER A 149 31.18 26.36 -14.29
N THR A 150 30.10 27.15 -14.37
CA THR A 150 30.12 28.48 -15.03
C THR A 150 30.40 29.66 -14.09
N LYS A 151 30.52 29.45 -12.77
CA LYS A 151 30.92 30.49 -11.82
C LYS A 151 32.43 30.47 -11.58
N GLY A 152 33.20 30.79 -12.61
CA GLY A 152 34.66 30.80 -12.51
C GLY A 152 35.42 31.25 -13.76
N ARG A 153 35.07 32.38 -14.41
CA ARG A 153 36.04 33.13 -15.22
C ARG A 153 35.61 34.56 -15.59
N HIS A 154 36.60 35.46 -15.48
CA HIS A 154 36.73 36.84 -16.01
C HIS A 154 35.84 37.94 -15.38
N ASP A 155 36.33 39.15 -15.08
CA ASP A 155 37.63 39.80 -15.30
C ASP A 155 37.77 41.04 -14.38
N LYS A 156 38.99 41.40 -13.99
CA LYS A 156 39.29 42.73 -13.43
C LYS A 156 39.27 43.78 -14.56
N PRO A 157 39.00 45.06 -14.24
CA PRO A 157 39.85 46.09 -14.80
C PRO A 157 40.39 47.05 -13.75
N SER A 158 41.70 47.17 -13.78
CA SER A 158 42.52 48.27 -13.26
C SER A 158 42.62 49.41 -14.28
N THR A 159 42.65 50.65 -13.80
CA THR A 159 43.40 51.86 -14.27
C THR A 159 42.74 53.06 -13.55
N GLY A 160 43.39 53.84 -12.67
CA GLY A 160 44.57 54.71 -12.85
C GLY A 160 44.18 55.94 -13.69
N SER A 161 44.44 57.22 -13.39
CA SER A 161 45.19 57.96 -12.36
C SER A 161 44.95 59.47 -12.56
N SER A 162 45.18 60.27 -11.50
CA SER A 162 45.54 61.71 -11.49
C SER A 162 44.48 62.73 -11.96
N SER A 163 44.37 63.97 -11.46
CA SER A 163 45.33 64.91 -10.87
C SER A 163 44.61 66.11 -10.24
N GLY A 164 45.22 66.77 -9.25
CA GLY A 164 45.17 68.25 -9.16
C GLY A 164 44.54 68.88 -7.90
N SER A 165 45.39 69.27 -6.94
CA SER A 165 45.23 70.43 -6.04
C SER A 165 45.12 71.75 -6.87
N PRO A 166 44.84 72.97 -6.34
CA PRO A 166 45.11 73.49 -4.98
C PRO A 166 44.04 74.47 -4.41
N GLY A 167 44.29 75.05 -3.23
CA GLY A 167 43.79 76.39 -2.90
C GLY A 167 43.37 76.66 -1.46
N LEU A 168 44.11 77.58 -0.82
CA LEU A 168 43.91 78.22 0.50
C LEU A 168 42.49 78.74 0.76
N ALA A 169 42.06 78.70 2.02
CA ALA A 169 41.89 79.87 2.90
C ALA A 169 41.59 79.42 4.34
#